data_AF-A0AA38ZN31-F1
#
_entry.id   AF-A0AA38ZN31-F1
#
_cell.length_a   1.000
_cell.length_b   1.000
_cell.length_c   1.000
_cell.angle_alpha   90.00
_cell.angle_beta   90.00
_cell.angle_gamma   90.00
#
_symmetry.space_group_name_H-M   'P 1'
#
loop_
_entity.id
_entity.type
_entity.pdbx_description
1 polymer ?
#
loop_
_entity_poly.entity_id
_entity_poly.type
_entity_poly.pdbx_seq_one_letter_code
_entity_poly.pdbx_strand_id
1 'polypeptide(L)'
;MSIFIILYCVKVNILSTVIGIQEKRPLVDMIEYEFVVPEVVQQLNSTDCGIFVIKFMQLWSNGGLSRAIANDKVIKCREKILTQLIMSPENEVRENVYQVMDK
;
A
#
# COMPACT_ATOMS: atom_id res chain seq x y z
N MET A 1 10.33 -5.97 11.07
CA MET A 1 9.33 -6.43 10.06
C MET A 1 9.04 -5.36 9.01
N SER A 2 8.93 -4.08 9.38
CA SER A 2 8.59 -2.97 8.47
C SER A 2 9.59 -2.72 7.31
N ILE A 3 10.89 -2.91 7.54
CA ILE A 3 11.94 -2.77 6.51
C ILE A 3 11.78 -3.82 5.39
N PHE A 4 11.43 -5.06 5.75
CA PHE A 4 11.27 -6.15 4.79
C PHE A 4 10.10 -5.93 3.84
N ILE A 5 9.02 -5.29 4.30
CA ILE A 5 7.84 -5.04 3.48
C ILE A 5 8.10 -3.91 2.47
N ILE A 6 8.80 -2.84 2.86
CA ILE A 6 9.19 -1.77 1.90
C ILE A 6 10.10 -2.35 0.82
N LEU A 7 11.10 -3.15 1.20
CA LEU A 7 11.97 -3.84 0.25
C LEU A 7 11.17 -4.76 -0.69
N TYR A 8 10.16 -5.46 -0.16
CA TYR A 8 9.29 -6.32 -0.96
C TYR A 8 8.37 -5.52 -1.90
N CYS A 9 7.76 -4.42 -1.45
CA CYS A 9 6.93 -3.54 -2.27
C CYS A 9 7.74 -2.90 -3.40
N VAL A 10 8.96 -2.42 -3.10
CA VAL A 10 9.91 -1.93 -4.11
C VAL A 10 10.23 -3.05 -5.10
N LYS A 11 10.52 -4.26 -4.62
CA LYS A 11 10.77 -5.44 -5.47
C LYS A 11 9.57 -5.79 -6.35
N VAL A 12 8.34 -5.76 -5.84
CA VAL A 12 7.11 -6.05 -6.60
C VAL A 12 6.83 -4.95 -7.62
N ASN A 13 7.03 -3.68 -7.28
CA ASN A 13 6.83 -2.56 -8.21
C ASN A 13 7.84 -2.64 -9.36
N ILE A 14 9.13 -2.90 -9.05
CA ILE A 14 10.17 -3.19 -10.04
C ILE A 14 9.77 -4.41 -10.88
N LEU A 15 9.29 -5.49 -10.26
CA LEU A 15 8.86 -6.69 -10.99
C LEU A 15 7.69 -6.38 -11.93
N SER A 16 6.73 -5.55 -11.52
CA SER A 16 5.59 -5.15 -12.38
C SER A 16 6.04 -4.27 -13.55
N THR A 17 6.99 -3.35 -13.33
CA THR A 17 7.61 -2.56 -14.41
C THR A 17 8.41 -3.45 -15.36
N VAL A 18 9.12 -4.45 -14.83
CA VAL A 18 9.86 -5.45 -15.62
C VAL A 18 8.93 -6.45 -16.32
N ILE A 19 7.76 -6.79 -15.80
CA ILE A 19 6.81 -7.68 -16.52
C ILE A 19 6.20 -6.96 -17.73
N GLY A 20 6.04 -5.62 -17.67
CA GLY A 20 5.72 -4.80 -18.84
C GLY A 20 6.87 -4.63 -19.83
N ILE A 21 8.11 -4.85 -19.37
CA ILE A 21 9.33 -4.80 -20.16
C ILE A 21 9.87 -6.22 -20.27
N GLN A 22 9.41 -6.93 -21.31
CA GLN A 22 10.20 -7.90 -22.08
C GLN A 22 9.89 -9.39 -21.88
N GLU A 23 9.39 -10.01 -22.96
CA GLU A 23 9.62 -11.40 -23.42
C GLU A 23 11.13 -11.76 -23.57
N LYS A 24 12.04 -11.04 -22.92
CA LYS A 24 13.48 -11.26 -23.01
C LYS A 24 14.07 -10.79 -21.70
N ARG A 25 14.37 -11.70 -20.77
CA ARG A 25 14.94 -11.35 -19.47
C ARG A 25 16.22 -10.53 -19.69
N PRO A 26 16.24 -9.23 -19.36
CA PRO A 26 17.49 -8.51 -19.34
C PRO A 26 18.31 -9.04 -18.16
N LEU A 27 19.61 -9.17 -18.35
CA LEU A 27 20.56 -9.39 -17.26
C LEU A 27 20.63 -8.05 -16.50
N VAL A 28 19.70 -7.86 -15.57
CA VAL A 28 19.56 -6.61 -14.82
C VAL A 28 20.76 -6.45 -13.90
N ASP A 29 21.61 -5.47 -14.19
CA ASP A 29 22.71 -5.07 -13.32
C ASP A 29 22.14 -4.32 -12.11
N MET A 30 22.36 -4.85 -10.91
CA MET A 30 21.86 -4.24 -9.67
C MET A 30 22.53 -2.90 -9.35
N ILE A 31 23.61 -2.54 -10.05
CA ILE A 31 24.33 -1.27 -9.85
C ILE A 31 23.48 -0.05 -10.27
N GLU A 32 22.50 -0.21 -11.15
CA GLU A 32 21.65 0.89 -11.64
C GLU A 32 20.50 1.29 -10.68
N TYR A 33 20.32 0.56 -9.57
CA TYR A 33 19.22 0.82 -8.64
C TYR A 33 19.67 1.63 -7.44
N GLU A 34 19.00 2.76 -7.22
CA GLU A 34 19.15 3.54 -6.00
C GLU A 34 18.30 2.93 -4.87
N PHE A 35 18.96 2.63 -3.75
CA PHE A 35 18.26 2.25 -2.53
C PHE A 35 17.76 3.51 -1.82
N VAL A 36 16.47 3.78 -1.96
CA VAL A 36 15.82 4.90 -1.28
C VAL A 36 15.25 4.43 0.06
N VAL A 37 15.68 5.06 1.16
CA VAL A 37 15.08 4.90 2.48
C VAL A 37 14.14 6.08 2.73
N PRO A 38 12.83 5.90 2.54
CA PRO A 38 11.87 6.97 2.80
C PRO A 38 11.74 7.23 4.30
N GLU A 39 11.57 8.49 4.67
CA GLU A 39 11.16 8.86 6.02
C GLU A 39 9.74 8.34 6.27
N VAL A 40 9.59 7.45 7.26
CA VAL A 40 8.31 6.83 7.61
C VAL A 40 8.01 7.05 9.08
N VAL A 41 6.73 7.22 9.40
CA VAL A 41 6.28 7.33 10.79
C VAL A 41 6.54 6.03 11.52
N GLN A 42 7.17 6.13 12.69
CA GLN A 42 7.32 4.98 13.59
C GLN A 42 5.95 4.61 14.15
N GLN A 43 5.56 3.37 13.88
CA GLN A 43 4.33 2.80 14.39
C GLN A 43 4.45 2.56 15.90
N LEU A 44 3.41 2.91 16.67
CA LEU A 44 3.40 2.77 18.13
C LEU A 44 2.91 1.40 18.64
N ASN A 45 2.20 0.63 17.81
CA ASN A 45 1.74 -0.73 18.13
C ASN A 45 2.24 -1.73 17.07
N SER A 46 1.96 -3.02 17.20
CA SER A 46 2.34 -4.03 16.20
C SER A 46 1.21 -4.35 15.19
N THR A 47 -0.04 -4.01 15.52
CA THR A 47 -1.25 -4.45 14.81
C THR A 47 -1.67 -3.56 13.64
N ASP A 48 -1.16 -2.33 13.58
CA ASP A 48 -1.46 -1.36 12.53
C ASP A 48 -0.51 -1.42 11.32
N CYS A 49 0.46 -2.35 11.30
CA CYS A 49 1.55 -2.34 10.32
C CYS A 49 1.02 -2.45 8.88
N GLY A 50 -0.02 -3.25 8.68
CA GLY A 50 -0.71 -3.36 7.39
C GLY A 50 -1.34 -2.05 6.91
N ILE A 51 -1.86 -1.21 7.82
CA ILE A 51 -2.44 0.09 7.45
C ILE A 51 -1.36 1.06 6.98
N PHE A 52 -0.22 1.11 7.68
CA PHE A 52 0.92 1.91 7.26
C PHE A 52 1.46 1.47 5.90
N VAL A 53 1.54 0.16 5.65
CA VAL A 53 1.98 -0.41 4.36
C VAL A 53 1.03 -0.03 3.23
N ILE A 54 -0.29 -0.25 3.40
CA ILE A 54 -1.30 0.13 2.39
C ILE A 54 -1.19 1.62 2.05
N LYS A 55 -1.03 2.45 3.07
CA LYS A 55 -1.00 3.90 2.90
C LYS A 55 0.31 4.41 2.34
N PHE A 56 1.42 3.77 2.68
CA PHE A 56 2.69 3.99 2.04
C PHE A 56 2.60 3.73 0.54
N MET A 57 2.03 2.59 0.12
CA MET A 57 1.84 2.28 -1.29
C MET A 57 0.91 3.28 -2.00
N GLN A 58 -0.16 3.74 -1.34
CA GLN A 58 -1.08 4.74 -1.91
C GLN A 58 -0.47 6.14 -2.05
N LEU A 59 0.47 6.51 -1.19
CA LEU A 59 1.07 7.85 -1.14
C LEU A 59 2.48 7.87 -1.74
N TRP A 60 2.95 6.74 -2.25
CA TRP A 60 4.24 6.62 -2.91
C TRP A 60 4.27 7.49 -4.16
N SER A 61 5.29 8.34 -4.25
CA SER A 61 5.57 9.16 -5.42
C SER A 61 7.05 9.03 -5.80
N ASN A 62 7.43 9.45 -7.00
CA ASN A 62 8.81 9.32 -7.51
C ASN A 62 9.88 10.01 -6.63
N GLY A 63 9.49 10.82 -5.63
CA GLY A 63 10.38 11.45 -4.64
C GLY A 63 10.20 10.94 -3.20
N GLY A 64 9.55 9.79 -3.00
CA GLY A 64 9.25 9.23 -1.68
C GLY A 64 7.86 9.58 -1.16
N LEU A 65 7.69 9.54 0.16
CA LEU A 65 6.40 9.73 0.83
C LEU A 65 6.14 11.22 1.09
N SER A 66 5.30 11.86 0.26
CA SER A 66 4.98 13.29 0.41
C SER A 66 4.16 13.63 1.65
N ARG A 67 3.51 12.63 2.27
CA ARG A 67 2.70 12.80 3.48
C ARG A 67 2.65 11.51 4.27
N ALA A 68 3.19 11.50 5.49
CA ALA A 68 3.06 10.35 6.37
C ALA A 68 1.72 10.35 7.12
N ILE A 69 1.24 9.17 7.48
CA ILE A 69 0.06 9.03 8.33
C ILE A 69 0.47 9.15 9.79
N ALA A 70 -0.14 10.11 10.47
CA ALA A 70 0.00 10.21 11.91
C ALA A 70 -0.72 9.03 12.61
N ASN A 71 -0.10 8.51 13.68
CA ASN A 71 -0.61 7.36 14.43
C ASN A 71 -2.06 7.57 14.92
N ASP A 72 -2.45 8.82 15.25
CA ASP A 72 -3.81 9.17 15.70
C ASP A 72 -4.87 9.07 14.57
N LYS A 73 -4.46 8.96 13.30
CA LYS A 73 -5.37 8.85 12.14
C LYS A 73 -5.57 7.42 11.66
N VAL A 74 -4.94 6.43 12.30
CA VAL A 74 -4.99 5.03 11.84
C VAL A 74 -6.39 4.44 11.93
N ILE A 75 -7.14 4.72 13.00
CA ILE A 75 -8.53 4.25 13.15
C ILE A 75 -9.40 4.74 11.98
N LYS A 76 -9.33 6.04 11.68
CA LYS A 76 -10.04 6.64 10.55
C LYS A 76 -9.61 6.04 9.20
N CYS A 77 -8.36 5.61 9.08
CA CYS A 77 -7.90 4.89 7.89
C CYS A 77 -8.50 3.48 7.80
N ARG A 78 -8.59 2.75 8.91
CA ARG A 78 -9.25 1.43 8.96
C ARG A 78 -10.70 1.53 8.51
N GLU A 79 -11.44 2.51 9.04
CA GLU A 79 -12.82 2.77 8.64
C GLU A 79 -12.93 3.05 7.14
N LYS A 80 -12.10 3.97 6.62
CA LYS A 80 -12.11 4.28 5.18
C LYS A 80 -11.83 3.07 4.28
N ILE A 81 -10.83 2.25 4.64
CA ILE A 81 -10.50 1.05 3.87
C ILE A 81 -11.66 0.05 3.94
N LEU A 82 -12.23 -0.17 5.12
CA LEU A 82 -13.38 -1.06 5.29
C LEU A 82 -14.58 -0.59 4.47
N THR A 83 -14.92 0.70 4.54
CA THR A 83 -16.01 1.27 3.72
C THR A 83 -15.73 1.09 2.24
N GLN A 84 -14.50 1.35 1.77
CA GLN A 84 -14.14 1.14 0.36
C GLN A 84 -14.31 -0.32 -0.07
N LEU A 85 -13.89 -1.27 0.76
CA LEU A 85 -14.01 -2.71 0.48
C LEU A 85 -15.46 -3.17 0.46
N ILE A 86 -16.26 -2.76 1.46
CA ILE A 86 -17.68 -3.14 1.57
C ILE A 86 -18.49 -2.54 0.41
N MET A 87 -18.24 -1.28 0.06
CA MET A 87 -19.00 -0.56 -0.96
C MET A 87 -18.48 -0.82 -2.39
N SER A 88 -17.43 -1.63 -2.56
CA SER A 88 -16.87 -1.97 -3.88
C SER A 88 -17.92 -2.68 -4.74
N PRO A 89 -18.03 -2.37 -6.04
CA PRO A 89 -19.01 -3.02 -6.91
C PRO A 89 -18.86 -4.52 -7.08
N GLU A 90 -17.66 -5.04 -6.85
CA GLU A 90 -17.34 -6.46 -6.89
C GLU A 90 -17.68 -7.18 -5.59
N ASN A 91 -18.07 -6.45 -4.54
CA ASN A 91 -18.39 -7.04 -3.26
C ASN A 91 -19.83 -7.58 -3.25
N GLU A 92 -19.95 -8.91 -3.15
CA GLU A 92 -21.23 -9.63 -3.10
C GLU A 92 -22.15 -9.16 -1.96
N VAL A 93 -21.59 -8.65 -0.86
CA VAL A 93 -22.39 -8.18 0.29
C VAL A 93 -22.84 -6.73 0.18
N ARG A 94 -22.42 -5.99 -0.86
CA ARG A 94 -22.71 -4.55 -1.00
C ARG A 94 -24.22 -4.26 -0.96
N GLU A 95 -25.02 -5.02 -1.70
CA GLU A 95 -26.46 -4.81 -1.77
C GLU A 95 -27.14 -5.03 -0.42
N ASN A 96 -26.67 -6.00 0.37
CA ASN A 96 -27.19 -6.23 1.72
C ASN A 96 -26.97 -5.01 2.63
N VAL A 97 -25.87 -4.29 2.45
CA VAL A 97 -25.56 -3.08 3.23
C VAL A 97 -26.51 -1.94 2.86
N TYR A 98 -26.79 -1.72 1.57
CA TYR A 98 -27.80 -0.73 1.16
C TYR A 98 -29.18 -1.03 1.76
N GLN A 99 -29.62 -2.29 1.71
CA GLN A 99 -30.90 -2.72 2.28
C GLN A 99 -31.01 -2.51 3.81
N VAL A 100 -29.88 -2.49 4.52
CA VAL A 100 -29.84 -2.21 5.96
C VAL A 100 -29.81 -0.70 6.23
N MET A 101 -29.21 0.10 5.35
CA MET A 101 -29.13 1.56 5.48
C MET A 101 -30.44 2.28 5.15
N ASP A 102 -31.25 1.71 4.26
CA ASP A 102 -32.55 2.28 3.86
C ASP A 102 -33.70 1.96 4.85
N LYS A 103 -33.42 1.25 5.93
CA LYS A 103 -34.35 0.96 7.04
C LYS A 103 -34.17 1.92 8.21
#